data_AF-A0A3M1ZV41-F1
#
_entry.id   AF-A0A3M1ZV41-F1
#
_cell.length_a   1.000
_cell.length_b   1.000
_cell.length_c   1.000
_cell.angle_alpha   90.00
_cell.angle_beta   90.00
_cell.angle_gamma   90.00
#
_symmetry.space_group_name_H-M   'P 1'
#
loop_
_entity.id
_entity.type
_entity.pdbx_description
1 polymer ?
#
loop_
_entity_poly.entity_id
_entity_poly.type
_entity_poly.pdbx_seq_one_letter_code
_entity_poly.pdbx_strand_id
1 'polypeptide(L)'
;MRALRFVFAMGCLSPLVACIGGSDDGGTSSTGGSTVTCEEYCDRVTSACVGELKQYDNRQACLDLCTFMPQGDPGAVSGHSRTCRNQQAVEAGEQPEQFCEAAGPLGGNTCGTPCEVYCQLVMSVCIGNNAVYGNEAECAAACANFPNDVPYSSSVTMGDSLACRMYHLNVAAASANNAAVHCPHTGPVDLSDPGLPCNPQTGGTGSTGGTGSTAGTGTTGGTGSTAGTGATGAGTAGSGG
;
A
#
# COMPACT_ATOMS: atom_id res chain seq x y z
N MET A 1 -7.92 24.23 26.05
CA MET A 1 -9.27 24.80 26.18
C MET A 1 -9.88 24.83 24.79
N ARG A 2 -10.67 23.81 24.43
CA ARG A 2 -11.23 23.63 23.09
C ARG A 2 -12.46 24.54 22.93
N ALA A 3 -12.42 25.40 21.92
CA ALA A 3 -13.49 26.32 21.58
C ALA A 3 -14.69 25.56 21.00
N LEU A 4 -15.86 25.72 21.63
CA LEU A 4 -17.15 25.23 21.19
C LEU A 4 -17.61 26.06 19.98
N ARG A 5 -17.71 25.44 18.80
CA ARG A 5 -18.35 26.07 17.63
C ARG A 5 -19.85 25.75 17.64
N PHE A 6 -20.65 26.76 17.96
CA PHE A 6 -22.09 26.80 17.76
C PHE A 6 -22.39 26.85 16.25
N VAL A 7 -23.06 25.84 15.71
CA VAL A 7 -23.67 25.90 14.39
C VAL A 7 -25.07 26.47 14.55
N PHE A 8 -25.29 27.66 14.00
CA PHE A 8 -26.58 28.32 13.90
C PHE A 8 -27.47 27.55 12.91
N ALA A 9 -28.62 27.07 13.39
CA ALA A 9 -29.72 26.65 12.54
C ALA A 9 -30.40 27.90 11.95
N MET A 10 -30.23 28.12 10.65
CA MET A 10 -30.86 29.22 9.92
C MET A 10 -32.21 28.72 9.36
N GLY A 11 -33.29 29.11 10.03
CA GLY A 11 -34.66 28.80 9.63
C GLY A 11 -35.07 29.50 8.34
N CYS A 12 -35.64 28.74 7.40
CA CYS A 12 -36.39 29.27 6.27
C CYS A 12 -37.83 29.58 6.70
N LEU A 13 -38.16 30.86 6.83
CA LEU A 13 -39.53 31.38 6.95
C LEU A 13 -39.79 32.29 5.74
N SER A 14 -40.46 31.77 4.71
CA SER A 14 -41.21 32.59 3.74
C SER A 14 -42.28 31.77 3.01
N PRO A 15 -43.47 32.34 2.75
CA PRO A 15 -44.63 31.67 2.16
C PRO A 15 -44.71 31.85 0.64
N LEU A 16 -45.37 30.89 -0.03
CA LEU A 16 -45.90 30.98 -1.40
C LEU A 16 -44.88 31.22 -2.54
N VAL A 17 -44.19 30.16 -2.96
CA VAL A 17 -43.82 29.97 -4.37
C VAL A 17 -44.21 28.55 -4.76
N ALA A 18 -45.09 28.45 -5.76
CA ALA A 18 -45.50 27.20 -6.36
C ALA A 18 -44.35 26.63 -7.20
N CYS A 19 -43.79 25.50 -6.76
CA CYS A 19 -42.93 24.66 -7.58
C CYS A 19 -43.75 23.51 -8.16
N ILE A 20 -43.85 23.55 -9.47
CA ILE A 20 -44.41 22.57 -10.40
C ILE A 20 -43.47 21.36 -10.52
N GLY A 21 -43.99 20.18 -10.16
CA GLY A 21 -43.83 18.86 -10.79
C GLY A 21 -42.47 18.34 -11.31
N GLY A 22 -42.08 17.18 -10.78
CA GLY A 22 -41.35 16.09 -11.47
C GLY A 22 -39.82 16.18 -11.41
N SER A 23 -39.06 15.21 -10.92
CA SER A 23 -39.30 13.78 -10.80
C SER A 23 -38.68 13.24 -9.51
N ASP A 24 -39.42 12.37 -8.84
CA ASP A 24 -38.94 11.55 -7.75
C ASP A 24 -37.88 10.56 -8.26
N ASP A 25 -36.60 10.91 -8.17
CA ASP A 25 -35.57 9.88 -8.09
C ASP A 25 -35.58 9.34 -6.66
N GLY A 26 -36.54 8.44 -6.44
CA GLY A 26 -36.63 7.58 -5.26
C GLY A 26 -35.38 6.71 -5.18
N GLY A 27 -34.29 7.27 -4.67
CA GLY A 27 -33.15 6.52 -4.19
C GLY A 27 -33.58 5.78 -2.94
N THR A 28 -34.09 4.56 -3.14
CA THR A 28 -34.26 3.56 -2.09
C THR A 28 -32.99 3.53 -1.26
N SER A 29 -33.05 4.16 -0.09
CA SER A 29 -32.12 3.89 0.99
C SER A 29 -32.40 2.45 1.40
N SER A 30 -31.71 1.53 0.73
CA SER A 30 -31.68 0.13 1.14
C SER A 30 -30.97 0.10 2.48
N THR A 31 -31.75 0.23 3.56
CA THR A 31 -31.39 -0.28 4.88
C THR A 31 -31.45 -1.82 4.82
N GLY A 32 -30.59 -2.35 3.97
CA GLY A 32 -30.41 -3.75 3.64
C GLY A 32 -29.01 -3.81 3.11
N GLY A 33 -28.12 -4.38 3.92
CA GLY A 33 -26.68 -4.34 3.74
C GLY A 33 -26.19 -4.76 2.36
N SER A 34 -26.07 -3.79 1.46
CA SER A 34 -25.60 -4.00 0.11
C SER A 34 -24.15 -4.48 0.13
N THR A 35 -23.89 -5.55 -0.62
CA THR A 35 -22.55 -6.07 -0.85
C THR A 35 -21.74 -5.04 -1.66
N VAL A 36 -20.64 -4.57 -1.09
CA VAL A 36 -19.60 -3.80 -1.80
C VAL A 36 -19.00 -4.64 -2.92
N THR A 37 -19.15 -4.19 -4.17
CA THR A 37 -18.56 -4.85 -5.34
C THR A 37 -17.07 -4.52 -5.47
N CYS A 38 -16.35 -5.29 -6.29
CA CYS A 38 -14.96 -4.96 -6.57
C CYS A 38 -14.83 -3.66 -7.36
N GLU A 39 -15.76 -3.41 -8.27
CA GLU A 39 -15.82 -2.20 -9.07
C GLU A 39 -15.97 -0.97 -8.18
N GLU A 40 -16.94 -0.97 -7.26
CA GLU A 40 -17.16 0.15 -6.33
C GLU A 40 -15.93 0.43 -5.48
N TYR A 41 -15.38 -0.61 -4.84
CA TYR A 41 -14.18 -0.49 -4.01
C TYR A 41 -12.99 0.03 -4.83
N CYS A 42 -12.74 -0.55 -6.00
CA CYS A 42 -11.58 -0.22 -6.81
C CYS A 42 -11.66 1.17 -7.44
N ASP A 43 -12.85 1.62 -7.86
CA ASP A 43 -13.07 3.01 -8.26
C ASP A 43 -12.71 3.97 -7.12
N ARG A 44 -13.15 3.64 -5.91
CA ARG A 44 -12.98 4.50 -4.75
C ARG A 44 -11.54 4.59 -4.28
N VAL A 45 -10.89 3.45 -4.05
CA VAL A 45 -9.51 3.42 -3.54
C VAL A 45 -8.53 4.01 -4.53
N THR A 46 -8.71 3.77 -5.85
CA THR A 46 -7.80 4.33 -6.86
C THR A 46 -8.03 5.81 -7.12
N SER A 47 -9.22 6.34 -6.81
CA SER A 47 -9.48 7.78 -6.84
C SER A 47 -8.96 8.49 -5.59
N ALA A 48 -9.06 7.88 -4.41
CA ALA A 48 -8.69 8.52 -3.14
C ALA A 48 -7.17 8.41 -2.85
N CYS A 49 -6.58 7.26 -3.17
CA CYS A 49 -5.20 6.94 -2.82
C CYS A 49 -4.31 7.02 -4.07
N VAL A 50 -3.68 8.18 -4.23
CA VAL A 50 -2.84 8.54 -5.38
C VAL A 50 -1.42 8.95 -4.95
N GLY A 51 -0.52 9.17 -5.90
CA GLY A 51 0.85 9.60 -5.62
C GLY A 51 1.62 8.59 -4.76
N GLU A 52 2.27 9.05 -3.70
CA GLU A 52 3.03 8.20 -2.78
C GLU A 52 2.15 7.25 -1.95
N LEU A 53 0.87 7.59 -1.79
CA LEU A 53 -0.12 6.79 -1.08
C LEU A 53 -0.84 5.78 -1.99
N LYS A 54 -0.42 5.66 -3.27
CA LYS A 54 -1.08 4.81 -4.26
C LYS A 54 -1.06 3.33 -3.84
N GLN A 55 -2.24 2.78 -3.55
CA GLN A 55 -2.41 1.39 -3.08
C GLN A 55 -2.44 0.35 -4.20
N TYR A 56 -2.80 0.74 -5.42
CA TYR A 56 -2.81 -0.18 -6.56
C TYR A 56 -2.18 0.52 -7.75
N ASP A 57 -1.43 -0.21 -8.57
CA ASP A 57 -0.77 0.42 -9.72
C ASP A 57 -1.78 1.15 -10.63
N ASN A 58 -2.91 0.48 -10.85
CA ASN A 58 -4.03 0.99 -11.60
C ASN A 58 -5.31 0.26 -11.16
N ARG A 59 -6.46 0.70 -11.68
CA ARG A 59 -7.77 0.11 -11.37
C ARG A 59 -7.86 -1.37 -11.69
N GLN A 60 -7.26 -1.84 -12.79
CA GLN A 60 -7.31 -3.25 -13.17
C GLN A 60 -6.55 -4.12 -12.17
N ALA A 61 -5.35 -3.69 -11.74
CA ALA A 61 -4.60 -4.38 -10.69
C ALA A 61 -5.41 -4.51 -9.39
N CYS A 62 -6.19 -3.47 -9.03
CA CYS A 62 -7.12 -3.57 -7.91
C CYS A 62 -8.20 -4.63 -8.14
N LEU A 63 -8.85 -4.63 -9.31
CA LEU A 63 -9.90 -5.60 -9.61
C LEU A 63 -9.39 -7.04 -9.57
N ASP A 64 -8.20 -7.27 -10.13
CA ASP A 64 -7.58 -8.59 -10.19
C ASP A 64 -7.39 -9.19 -8.78
N LEU A 65 -6.78 -8.43 -7.86
CA LEU A 65 -6.60 -8.88 -6.47
C LEU A 65 -7.92 -8.90 -5.68
N CYS A 66 -8.83 -7.96 -5.95
CA CYS A 66 -10.08 -7.82 -5.22
C CYS A 66 -10.96 -9.07 -5.27
N THR A 67 -10.89 -9.85 -6.35
CA THR A 67 -11.66 -11.11 -6.47
C THR A 67 -11.31 -12.14 -5.39
N PHE A 68 -10.12 -12.05 -4.79
CA PHE A 68 -9.65 -12.91 -3.70
C PHE A 68 -10.00 -12.37 -2.31
N MET A 69 -10.52 -11.15 -2.20
CA MET A 69 -10.86 -10.55 -0.91
C MET A 69 -12.27 -10.94 -0.46
N PRO A 70 -12.46 -11.38 0.81
CA PRO A 70 -13.77 -11.66 1.36
C PRO A 70 -14.70 -10.45 1.32
N GLN A 71 -15.99 -10.67 1.15
CA GLN A 71 -16.99 -9.58 1.13
C GLN A 71 -17.04 -8.81 2.46
N GLY A 72 -17.07 -9.52 3.58
CA GLY A 72 -17.37 -8.98 4.91
C GLY A 72 -18.86 -8.70 5.13
N ASP A 73 -19.22 -8.50 6.40
CA ASP A 73 -20.57 -8.12 6.78
C ASP A 73 -20.87 -6.68 6.35
N PRO A 74 -22.13 -6.36 6.04
CA PRO A 74 -22.51 -4.99 5.72
C PRO A 74 -22.18 -4.02 6.86
N GLY A 75 -21.50 -2.91 6.52
CA GLY A 75 -21.06 -1.92 7.50
C GLY A 75 -19.87 -2.36 8.35
N ALA A 76 -19.19 -3.47 8.01
CA ALA A 76 -17.95 -3.85 8.67
C ALA A 76 -16.92 -2.71 8.56
N VAL A 77 -16.42 -2.25 9.71
CA VAL A 77 -15.36 -1.24 9.83
C VAL A 77 -14.04 -1.85 10.30
N SER A 78 -13.99 -3.18 10.44
CA SER A 78 -12.80 -3.94 10.81
C SER A 78 -12.81 -5.34 10.18
N GLY A 79 -11.69 -6.04 10.29
CA GLY A 79 -11.51 -7.41 9.79
C GLY A 79 -11.20 -7.48 8.29
N HIS A 80 -10.61 -8.60 7.84
CA HIS A 80 -10.23 -8.78 6.44
C HIS A 80 -11.45 -8.88 5.53
N SER A 81 -11.86 -7.75 4.96
CA SER A 81 -12.96 -7.68 4.01
C SER A 81 -12.87 -6.51 3.03
N ARG A 82 -13.58 -6.65 1.91
CA ARG A 82 -13.85 -5.58 0.93
C ARG A 82 -14.76 -4.51 1.52
N THR A 83 -15.75 -4.89 2.33
CA THR A 83 -16.65 -3.92 2.97
C THR A 83 -15.89 -2.97 3.89
N CYS A 84 -14.99 -3.48 4.73
CA CYS A 84 -14.10 -2.64 5.54
C CYS A 84 -13.22 -1.74 4.67
N ARG A 85 -12.52 -2.30 3.68
CA ARG A 85 -11.60 -1.52 2.81
C ARG A 85 -12.32 -0.42 2.04
N ASN A 86 -13.55 -0.65 1.58
CA ASN A 86 -14.35 0.37 0.92
C ASN A 86 -14.74 1.50 1.89
N GLN A 87 -15.08 1.20 3.14
CA GLN A 87 -15.29 2.26 4.13
C GLN A 87 -14.01 3.07 4.34
N GLN A 88 -12.84 2.44 4.46
CA GLN A 88 -11.58 3.17 4.56
C GLN A 88 -11.30 4.02 3.31
N ALA A 89 -11.66 3.53 2.13
CA ALA A 89 -11.57 4.30 0.87
C ALA A 89 -12.55 5.50 0.84
N VAL A 90 -13.68 5.45 1.56
CA VAL A 90 -14.55 6.61 1.82
C VAL A 90 -13.80 7.68 2.60
N GLU A 91 -13.27 7.31 3.76
CA GLU A 91 -12.56 8.24 4.64
C GLU A 91 -11.28 8.79 4.00
N ALA A 92 -10.59 7.98 3.19
CA ALA A 92 -9.41 8.39 2.43
C ALA A 92 -9.69 9.51 1.43
N GLY A 93 -10.94 9.68 0.97
CA GLY A 93 -11.32 10.80 0.10
C GLY A 93 -11.17 12.17 0.77
N GLU A 94 -11.17 12.21 2.10
CA GLU A 94 -10.96 13.43 2.89
C GLU A 94 -9.59 13.46 3.58
N GLN A 95 -9.10 12.30 4.05
CA GLN A 95 -7.88 12.18 4.85
C GLN A 95 -6.98 11.02 4.35
N PRO A 96 -6.42 11.13 3.13
CA PRO A 96 -5.74 10.00 2.48
C PRO A 96 -4.55 9.45 3.29
N GLU A 97 -3.78 10.32 3.94
CA GLU A 97 -2.63 9.90 4.77
C GLU A 97 -3.02 8.98 5.94
N GLN A 98 -4.24 9.11 6.46
CA GLN A 98 -4.72 8.31 7.59
C GLN A 98 -5.37 6.99 7.17
N PHE A 99 -6.03 6.99 6.01
CA PHE A 99 -6.93 5.90 5.65
C PHE A 99 -6.46 5.07 4.45
N CYS A 100 -5.49 5.54 3.66
CA CYS A 100 -5.06 4.80 2.48
C CYS A 100 -4.42 3.45 2.79
N GLU A 101 -3.64 3.34 3.87
CA GLU A 101 -3.05 2.06 4.26
C GLU A 101 -4.15 1.03 4.62
N ALA A 102 -5.20 1.48 5.32
CA ALA A 102 -6.34 0.66 5.71
C ALA A 102 -7.26 0.33 4.52
N ALA A 103 -7.38 1.23 3.56
CA ALA A 103 -8.09 1.03 2.31
C ALA A 103 -7.34 0.11 1.35
N GLY A 104 -6.02 -0.07 1.53
CA GLY A 104 -5.15 -0.85 0.68
C GLY A 104 -5.25 -2.37 0.85
N PRO A 105 -4.43 -3.11 0.09
CA PRO A 105 -4.48 -4.57 0.11
C PRO A 105 -4.09 -5.15 1.48
N LEU A 106 -3.10 -4.59 2.18
CA LEU A 106 -2.68 -5.03 3.52
C LEU A 106 -3.67 -4.66 4.65
N GLY A 107 -4.64 -3.77 4.42
CA GLY A 107 -5.69 -3.45 5.39
C GLY A 107 -5.27 -2.60 6.59
N GLY A 108 -4.01 -2.19 6.70
CA GLY A 108 -3.53 -1.16 7.65
C GLY A 108 -3.90 -1.40 9.12
N ASN A 109 -3.88 -2.66 9.56
CA ASN A 109 -4.33 -3.11 10.90
C ASN A 109 -5.80 -2.84 11.26
N THR A 110 -6.56 -2.19 10.38
CA THR A 110 -7.99 -1.90 10.58
C THR A 110 -8.83 -2.98 9.90
N CYS A 111 -8.58 -3.20 8.61
CA CYS A 111 -9.26 -4.19 7.79
C CYS A 111 -8.51 -5.53 7.77
N GLY A 112 -8.16 -6.01 8.96
CA GLY A 112 -7.34 -7.19 9.23
C GLY A 112 -5.90 -6.84 9.61
N THR A 113 -5.21 -7.76 10.28
CA THR A 113 -3.77 -7.58 10.53
C THR A 113 -2.98 -7.83 9.23
N PRO A 114 -1.86 -7.14 8.98
CA PRO A 114 -1.09 -7.31 7.74
C PRO A 114 -0.75 -8.77 7.43
N CYS A 115 -0.37 -9.57 8.43
CA CYS A 115 -0.05 -10.99 8.22
C CYS A 115 -1.25 -11.89 7.97
N GLU A 116 -2.36 -11.68 8.69
CA GLU A 116 -3.62 -12.39 8.43
C GLU A 116 -4.07 -12.16 6.98
N VAL A 117 -4.13 -10.89 6.59
CA VAL A 117 -4.53 -10.44 5.26
C VAL A 117 -3.61 -11.03 4.20
N TYR A 118 -2.31 -10.92 4.41
CA TYR A 118 -1.30 -11.43 3.49
C TYR A 118 -1.42 -12.94 3.29
N CYS A 119 -1.54 -13.70 4.38
CA CYS A 119 -1.60 -15.16 4.31
C CYS A 119 -2.87 -15.67 3.63
N GLN A 120 -4.01 -15.06 3.88
CA GLN A 120 -5.26 -15.41 3.21
C GLN A 120 -5.19 -15.13 1.70
N LEU A 121 -4.60 -13.99 1.30
CA LEU A 121 -4.46 -13.63 -0.10
C LEU A 121 -3.42 -14.48 -0.83
N VAL A 122 -2.22 -14.68 -0.27
CA VAL A 122 -1.15 -15.44 -0.93
C VAL A 122 -1.55 -16.89 -1.13
N MET A 123 -2.23 -17.50 -0.16
CA MET A 123 -2.70 -18.87 -0.29
C MET A 123 -3.87 -19.03 -1.28
N SER A 124 -4.57 -17.94 -1.59
CA SER A 124 -5.64 -17.93 -2.59
C SER A 124 -5.13 -17.67 -4.01
N VAL A 125 -4.11 -16.83 -4.16
CA VAL A 125 -3.53 -16.45 -5.45
C VAL A 125 -2.45 -17.45 -5.90
N CYS A 126 -1.55 -17.81 -4.99
CA CYS A 126 -0.40 -18.65 -5.26
C CYS A 126 -0.70 -20.10 -4.87
N ILE A 127 -1.25 -20.85 -5.83
CA ILE A 127 -1.71 -22.24 -5.66
C ILE A 127 -0.96 -23.22 -6.56
N GLY A 128 -1.11 -24.52 -6.28
CA GLY A 128 -0.51 -25.59 -7.10
C GLY A 128 1.01 -25.46 -7.17
N ASN A 129 1.57 -25.45 -8.39
CA ASN A 129 3.01 -25.29 -8.60
C ASN A 129 3.54 -23.91 -8.19
N ASN A 130 2.65 -22.93 -8.00
CA ASN A 130 3.02 -21.59 -7.55
C ASN A 130 2.85 -21.41 -6.04
N ALA A 131 2.41 -22.44 -5.31
CA ALA A 131 2.26 -22.35 -3.86
C ALA A 131 3.61 -22.13 -3.17
N VAL A 132 3.67 -21.10 -2.33
CA VAL A 132 4.89 -20.71 -1.60
C VAL A 132 4.86 -21.04 -0.11
N TYR A 133 3.70 -21.48 0.40
CA TYR A 133 3.52 -21.95 1.77
C TYR A 133 2.71 -23.25 1.74
N GLY A 134 3.05 -24.19 2.62
CA GLY A 134 2.31 -25.43 2.75
C GLY A 134 0.97 -25.29 3.46
N ASN A 135 0.83 -24.31 4.37
CA ASN A 135 -0.40 -24.01 5.11
C ASN A 135 -0.38 -22.63 5.76
N GLU A 136 -1.51 -22.23 6.34
CA GLU A 136 -1.70 -20.93 7.02
C GLU A 136 -0.72 -20.72 8.17
N ALA A 137 -0.45 -21.76 8.97
CA ALA A 137 0.44 -21.64 10.14
C ALA A 137 1.90 -21.39 9.70
N GLU A 138 2.34 -22.03 8.62
CA GLU A 138 3.64 -21.80 8.01
C GLU A 138 3.75 -20.37 7.45
N CYS A 139 2.71 -19.91 6.75
CA CYS A 139 2.67 -18.54 6.26
C CYS A 139 2.72 -17.51 7.40
N ALA A 140 1.90 -17.71 8.44
CA ALA A 140 1.86 -16.80 9.58
C ALA A 140 3.20 -16.75 10.32
N ALA A 141 3.87 -17.90 10.49
CA ALA A 141 5.20 -17.97 11.09
C ALA A 141 6.26 -17.23 10.24
N ALA A 142 6.21 -17.38 8.91
CA ALA A 142 7.10 -16.64 8.02
C ALA A 142 6.82 -15.13 8.07
N CYS A 143 5.54 -14.74 7.98
CA CYS A 143 5.12 -13.35 7.96
C CYS A 143 5.52 -12.58 9.22
N ALA A 144 5.48 -13.22 10.39
CA ALA A 144 5.94 -12.63 11.64
C ALA A 144 7.42 -12.19 11.60
N ASN A 145 8.22 -12.71 10.66
CA ASN A 145 9.62 -12.34 10.46
C ASN A 145 9.84 -11.31 9.34
N PHE A 146 8.81 -10.96 8.57
CA PHE A 146 8.96 -9.95 7.51
C PHE A 146 8.99 -8.55 8.13
N PRO A 147 9.97 -7.70 7.75
CA PRO A 147 9.94 -6.29 8.15
C PRO A 147 8.65 -5.63 7.68
N ASN A 148 7.99 -4.92 8.60
CA ASN A 148 6.74 -4.20 8.35
C ASN A 148 6.85 -2.75 8.84
N ASP A 149 8.04 -2.18 8.71
CA ASP A 149 8.41 -0.81 9.03
C ASP A 149 8.23 0.16 7.84
N VAL A 150 8.05 -0.39 6.63
CA VAL A 150 7.72 0.36 5.41
C VAL A 150 6.21 0.24 5.15
N PRO A 151 5.45 1.35 5.19
CA PRO A 151 4.05 1.35 4.77
C PRO A 151 3.90 0.88 3.33
N TYR A 152 2.85 0.12 3.05
CA TYR A 152 2.63 -0.35 1.69
C TYR A 152 2.20 0.78 0.75
N SER A 153 2.85 0.81 -0.39
CA SER A 153 2.36 1.44 -1.61
C SER A 153 2.76 0.57 -2.80
N SER A 154 2.08 0.80 -3.92
CA SER A 154 2.36 0.12 -5.19
C SER A 154 3.74 0.44 -5.79
N SER A 155 4.52 1.35 -5.21
CA SER A 155 5.91 1.61 -5.60
C SER A 155 6.95 0.79 -4.83
N VAL A 156 6.55 0.09 -3.74
CA VAL A 156 7.44 -0.78 -2.97
C VAL A 156 7.64 -2.10 -3.72
N THR A 157 8.53 -2.09 -4.71
CA THR A 157 8.77 -3.20 -5.64
C THR A 157 10.00 -4.04 -5.31
N MET A 158 10.75 -3.65 -4.29
CA MET A 158 11.99 -4.29 -3.85
C MET A 158 12.25 -4.04 -2.36
N GLY A 159 13.19 -4.80 -1.80
CA GLY A 159 13.59 -4.72 -0.40
C GLY A 159 12.87 -5.74 0.48
N ASP A 160 13.54 -6.21 1.53
CA ASP A 160 12.94 -7.18 2.47
C ASP A 160 11.87 -6.51 3.32
N SER A 161 10.63 -6.56 2.86
CA SER A 161 9.48 -6.06 3.57
C SER A 161 8.22 -6.81 3.19
N LEU A 162 7.25 -6.84 4.10
CA LEU A 162 5.90 -7.31 3.82
C LEU A 162 5.24 -6.48 2.70
N ALA A 163 5.55 -5.18 2.62
CA ALA A 163 5.08 -4.31 1.55
C ALA A 163 5.55 -4.78 0.17
N CYS A 164 6.84 -5.12 0.02
CA CYS A 164 7.39 -5.68 -1.22
C CYS A 164 6.71 -7.01 -1.62
N ARG A 165 6.52 -7.91 -0.64
CA ARG A 165 5.86 -9.20 -0.88
C ARG A 165 4.40 -9.02 -1.31
N MET A 166 3.68 -8.07 -0.70
CA MET A 166 2.32 -7.72 -1.11
C MET A 166 2.29 -7.12 -2.52
N TYR A 167 3.29 -6.32 -2.92
CA TYR A 167 3.37 -5.81 -4.29
C TYR A 167 3.42 -6.97 -5.30
N HIS A 168 4.32 -7.94 -5.10
CA HIS A 168 4.41 -9.08 -5.99
C HIS A 168 3.17 -9.96 -5.98
N LEU A 169 2.53 -10.12 -4.82
CA LEU A 169 1.25 -10.82 -4.72
C LEU A 169 0.15 -10.13 -5.53
N ASN A 170 0.09 -8.80 -5.50
CA ASN A 170 -0.85 -8.02 -6.29
C ASN A 170 -0.63 -8.21 -7.80
N VAL A 171 0.63 -8.23 -8.26
CA VAL A 171 0.95 -8.52 -9.66
C VAL A 171 0.63 -9.98 -10.02
N ALA A 172 0.91 -10.93 -9.13
CA ALA A 172 0.61 -12.34 -9.32
C ALA A 172 -0.89 -12.60 -9.56
N ALA A 173 -1.77 -11.84 -8.89
CA ALA A 173 -3.22 -11.97 -9.00
C ALA A 173 -3.76 -11.67 -10.42
N ALA A 174 -3.02 -10.94 -11.25
CA ALA A 174 -3.49 -10.51 -12.57
C ALA A 174 -3.66 -11.65 -13.59
N SER A 175 -2.89 -12.73 -13.50
CA SER A 175 -3.06 -13.89 -14.38
C SER A 175 -2.24 -15.11 -13.92
N ALA A 176 -2.53 -16.29 -14.48
CA ALA A 176 -1.71 -17.48 -14.25
C ALA A 176 -0.23 -17.30 -14.68
N ASN A 177 0.02 -16.54 -15.76
CA ASN A 177 1.38 -16.25 -16.21
C ASN A 177 2.10 -15.33 -15.22
N ASN A 178 1.40 -14.32 -14.70
CA ASN A 178 1.98 -13.44 -13.67
C ASN A 178 2.20 -14.21 -12.37
N ALA A 179 1.30 -15.11 -11.99
CA ALA A 179 1.48 -15.97 -10.82
C ALA A 179 2.76 -16.82 -10.92
N ALA A 180 3.06 -17.39 -12.09
CA ALA A 180 4.27 -18.18 -12.31
C ALA A 180 5.57 -17.35 -12.13
N VAL A 181 5.52 -16.05 -12.42
CA VAL A 181 6.69 -15.15 -12.29
C VAL A 181 6.78 -14.55 -10.89
N HIS A 182 5.65 -14.13 -10.31
CA HIS A 182 5.65 -13.29 -9.12
C HIS A 182 5.37 -14.03 -7.81
N CYS A 183 4.69 -15.18 -7.82
CA CYS A 183 4.50 -15.96 -6.60
C CYS A 183 5.82 -16.33 -5.91
N PRO A 184 6.90 -16.74 -6.61
CA PRO A 184 8.19 -17.02 -5.97
C PRO A 184 8.75 -15.86 -5.12
N HIS A 185 8.36 -14.62 -5.39
CA HIS A 185 8.81 -13.42 -4.66
C HIS A 185 7.95 -13.10 -3.43
N THR A 186 6.90 -13.87 -3.19
CA THR A 186 6.00 -13.75 -2.03
C THR A 186 6.41 -14.71 -0.90
N GLY A 187 7.21 -15.74 -1.17
CA GLY A 187 7.63 -16.71 -0.15
C GLY A 187 8.53 -16.14 0.96
N PRO A 188 9.00 -16.97 1.90
CA PRO A 188 10.01 -16.60 2.89
C PRO A 188 11.31 -16.05 2.27
N VAL A 189 12.16 -15.42 3.09
CA VAL A 189 13.51 -15.05 2.67
C VAL A 189 14.30 -16.31 2.31
N ASP A 190 14.77 -16.38 1.06
CA ASP A 190 15.72 -17.41 0.63
C ASP A 190 17.11 -16.79 0.40
N LEU A 191 17.97 -16.86 1.41
CA LEU A 191 19.33 -16.32 1.33
C LEU A 191 20.22 -17.06 0.31
N SER A 192 19.78 -18.22 -0.21
CA SER A 192 20.48 -18.92 -1.28
C SER A 192 20.19 -18.34 -2.67
N ASP A 193 19.15 -17.51 -2.80
CA ASP A 193 18.84 -16.71 -3.98
C ASP A 193 18.94 -15.20 -3.69
N PRO A 194 20.13 -14.59 -3.83
CA PRO A 194 20.32 -13.15 -3.63
C PRO A 194 19.62 -12.31 -4.72
N GLY A 195 19.08 -12.93 -5.78
CA GLY A 195 18.35 -12.26 -6.84
C GLY A 195 16.88 -11.98 -6.52
N LEU A 196 16.36 -12.47 -5.39
CA LEU A 196 14.97 -12.24 -5.01
C LEU A 196 14.73 -10.78 -4.62
N PRO A 197 13.74 -10.11 -5.23
CA PRO A 197 13.53 -8.67 -5.07
C PRO A 197 13.18 -8.28 -3.63
N CYS A 198 12.51 -9.17 -2.89
CA CYS A 198 12.11 -8.94 -1.50
C CYS A 198 13.03 -9.63 -0.47
N ASN A 199 14.29 -9.89 -0.79
CA ASN A 199 15.25 -10.41 0.17
C ASN A 199 16.15 -9.31 0.75
N PRO A 200 16.76 -9.55 1.93
CA PRO A 200 17.77 -8.65 2.46
C PRO A 200 18.86 -8.47 1.42
N GLN A 201 19.06 -7.23 0.98
CA GLN A 201 20.10 -6.92 0.01
C GLN A 201 21.44 -6.91 0.75
N THR A 202 22.05 -8.09 0.94
CA THR A 202 23.28 -8.26 1.75
C THR A 202 24.56 -7.74 1.09
N GLY A 203 24.48 -6.73 0.22
CA GLY A 203 25.62 -6.38 -0.66
C GLY A 203 25.67 -4.97 -1.24
N GLY A 204 24.91 -4.01 -0.70
CA GLY A 204 24.93 -2.63 -1.18
C GLY A 204 25.75 -1.67 -0.33
N THR A 205 27.06 -1.87 -0.14
CA THR A 205 27.91 -0.73 0.23
C THR A 205 27.92 0.26 -0.95
N GLY A 206 27.01 1.23 -0.92
CA GLY A 206 27.02 2.37 -1.83
C GLY A 206 26.47 2.08 -3.23
N SER A 207 25.14 2.06 -3.37
CA SER A 207 24.55 2.64 -4.58
C SER A 207 23.43 3.58 -4.15
N THR A 208 23.82 4.82 -3.92
CA THR A 208 22.92 5.97 -4.04
C THR A 208 22.39 5.99 -5.48
N GLY A 209 21.32 5.24 -5.73
CA GLY A 209 20.48 5.39 -6.90
C GLY A 209 19.76 6.73 -6.79
N GLY A 210 20.47 7.79 -7.15
CA GLY A 210 19.90 9.11 -7.30
C GLY A 210 18.82 9.06 -8.37
N THR A 211 17.57 9.27 -7.95
CA THR A 211 16.54 9.79 -8.82
C THR A 211 17.02 11.12 -9.38
N GLY A 212 17.28 11.14 -10.68
CA GLY A 212 17.49 12.37 -11.43
C GLY A 212 16.27 13.28 -11.29
N SER A 213 16.49 14.44 -10.70
CA SER A 213 15.65 15.64 -10.85
C SER A 213 16.51 16.85 -10.51
N THR A 214 17.31 17.31 -11.48
CA THR A 214 17.84 18.68 -11.49
C THR A 214 17.46 19.33 -12.81
N ALA A 215 16.37 20.11 -12.75
CA ALA A 215 16.03 21.13 -13.73
C ALA A 215 15.83 22.46 -13.00
N GLY A 216 16.75 23.41 -13.25
CA GLY A 216 16.62 24.87 -13.05
C GLY A 216 16.59 25.35 -11.59
N THR A 217 17.27 26.41 -11.16
CA THR A 217 17.75 27.60 -11.87
C THR A 217 18.79 28.28 -10.98
N GLY A 218 19.90 28.75 -11.55
CA GLY A 218 20.99 29.33 -10.77
C GLY A 218 20.77 30.79 -10.33
N THR A 219 21.54 31.19 -9.32
CA THR A 219 22.22 32.50 -9.26
C THR A 219 23.34 32.50 -8.21
N THR A 220 24.57 32.71 -8.71
CA THR A 220 25.66 33.54 -8.17
C THR A 220 25.98 33.56 -6.67
N GLY A 221 27.23 33.17 -6.37
CA GLY A 221 28.15 33.99 -5.57
C GLY A 221 28.48 33.49 -4.16
N GLY A 222 29.77 33.25 -3.88
CA GLY A 222 30.25 33.10 -2.51
C GLY A 222 31.54 32.30 -2.37
N THR A 223 32.67 32.96 -2.63
CA THR A 223 34.03 32.55 -2.24
C THR A 223 34.14 32.29 -0.73
N GLY A 224 34.75 31.17 -0.33
CA GLY A 224 35.06 30.88 1.07
C GLY A 224 36.05 29.73 1.23
N SER A 225 37.35 30.07 1.23
CA SER A 225 38.47 29.20 1.57
C SER A 225 38.40 28.76 3.03
N THR A 226 38.74 27.51 3.34
CA THR A 226 39.50 27.18 4.56
C THR A 226 40.28 25.90 4.36
N ALA A 227 41.56 25.99 4.69
CA ALA A 227 42.56 24.95 4.62
C ALA A 227 42.38 23.93 5.76
N GLY A 228 42.66 22.66 5.47
CA GLY A 228 42.77 21.59 6.46
C GLY A 228 43.95 20.69 6.13
N THR A 229 45.10 21.02 6.70
CA THR A 229 46.36 20.27 6.65
C THR A 229 46.22 18.99 7.48
N GLY A 230 46.47 17.82 6.90
CA GLY A 230 46.48 16.55 7.60
C GLY A 230 47.57 15.63 7.06
N ALA A 231 48.60 15.40 7.87
CA ALA A 231 49.82 14.70 7.54
C ALA A 231 49.62 13.18 7.39
N THR A 232 50.24 12.56 6.37
CA THR A 232 50.50 11.12 6.35
C THR A 232 51.98 10.87 6.55
N GLY A 233 52.30 10.27 7.69
CA GLY A 233 53.64 9.82 8.07
C GLY A 233 54.10 8.59 7.29
N ALA A 234 55.42 8.46 7.22
CA ALA A 234 56.17 7.38 6.63
C ALA A 234 56.48 6.24 7.64
N GLY A 235 56.73 5.05 7.11
CA GLY A 235 57.27 3.86 7.81
C GLY A 235 56.46 2.62 7.45
N THR A 236 57.00 1.48 7.02
CA THR A 236 58.36 0.96 7.06
C THR A 236 58.45 -0.26 6.13
N ALA A 237 59.66 -0.55 5.66
CA ALA A 237 60.05 -1.72 4.86
C ALA A 237 59.87 -3.06 5.61
N GLY A 238 59.76 -4.15 4.84
CA GLY A 238 59.80 -5.53 5.35
C GLY A 238 59.89 -6.56 4.22
N SER A 239 61.07 -7.16 4.09
CA SER A 239 61.56 -8.13 3.09
C SER A 239 60.87 -9.49 3.05
N GLY A 240 61.03 -10.22 1.94
CA GLY A 240 61.18 -11.68 1.95
C GLY A 240 60.57 -12.41 0.75
N GLY A 241 61.41 -13.14 0.01
CA GLY A 241 61.00 -14.17 -0.96
C GLY A 241 61.60 -14.00 -2.34
#